data_AF-A0A971TXX3-F1
#
_entry.id   AF-A0A971TXX3-F1
#
_cell.length_a   1.000
_cell.length_b   1.000
_cell.length_c   1.000
_cell.angle_alpha   90.00
_cell.angle_beta   90.00
_cell.angle_gamma   90.00
#
_symmetry.space_group_name_H-M   'P 1'
#
loop_
_entity.id
_entity.type
_entity.pdbx_description
1 polymer ?
#
loop_
_entity_poly.entity_id
_entity_poly.type
_entity_poly.pdbx_seq_one_letter_code
_entity_poly.pdbx_strand_id
1 'polypeptide(L)' 'MGDMQKKINEWITRNRQNMIRCPYQPGNLLITKQSCQRRRIKARQEDLANVMKGDVMDFIYRQGLSICLNCDAVERKAA' A
#
# COMPACT_ATOMS: atom_id res chain seq x y z
N MET A 1 -19.97 18.17 7.30
CA MET A 1 -18.70 17.40 7.43
C MET A 1 -18.75 16.30 8.49
N GLY A 2 -19.43 16.46 9.64
CA GLY A 2 -19.45 15.45 10.71
C GLY A 2 -20.07 14.08 10.37
N ASP A 3 -21.13 14.05 9.55
CA ASP A 3 -21.81 12.79 9.17
C ASP A 3 -20.95 11.87 8.28
N MET A 4 -20.20 12.45 7.33
CA MET A 4 -19.28 11.70 6.46
C MET A 4 -18.14 11.07 7.26
N GLN A 5 -17.55 11.83 8.20
CA GLN A 5 -16.49 11.32 9.06
C GLN A 5 -16.98 10.13 9.91
N LYS A 6 -18.21 10.21 10.43
CA LYS A 6 -18.82 9.12 11.19
C LYS A 6 -19.00 7.87 10.33
N LYS A 7 -19.54 8.01 9.11
CA LYS A 7 -19.68 6.90 8.15
C LYS A 7 -18.35 6.25 7.79
N ILE A 8 -17.30 7.06 7.59
CA ILE A 8 -15.94 6.55 7.34
C ILE A 8 -15.43 5.75 8.54
N ASN A 9 -15.55 6.28 9.75
CA ASN A 9 -15.09 5.60 10.97
C ASN A 9 -15.85 4.30 11.24
N GLU A 10 -17.17 4.27 11.00
CA GLU A 10 -17.97 3.05 11.08
C GLU A 10 -17.50 2.00 10.08
N TRP A 11 -17.23 2.42 8.83
CA TRP A 11 -16.71 1.52 7.81
C TRP A 11 -15.33 0.96 8.19
N ILE A 12 -14.42 1.80 8.67
CA ILE A 12 -13.08 1.39 9.14
C ILE A 12 -13.21 0.38 10.28
N THR A 13 -14.09 0.65 11.24
CA THR A 13 -14.28 -0.23 12.41
C THR A 13 -14.76 -1.62 11.97
N ARG A 14 -15.73 -1.69 11.05
CA ARG A 14 -16.27 -2.96 10.53
C ARG A 14 -15.27 -3.73 9.66
N ASN A 15 -14.33 -3.04 9.02
CA ASN A 15 -13.37 -3.65 8.08
C ASN A 15 -11.95 -3.78 8.64
N ARG A 16 -11.72 -3.46 9.93
CA ARG A 16 -10.39 -3.35 10.53
C ARG A 16 -9.51 -4.58 10.33
N GLN A 17 -10.09 -5.78 10.38
CA GLN A 17 -9.39 -7.06 10.15
C GLN A 17 -8.81 -7.23 8.73
N ASN A 18 -9.35 -6.49 7.76
CA ASN A 18 -8.91 -6.47 6.38
C ASN A 18 -7.95 -5.31 6.09
N MET A 19 -7.57 -4.55 7.12
CA MET A 19 -6.68 -3.41 7.01
C MET A 19 -5.35 -3.71 7.71
N ILE A 20 -4.30 -3.06 7.23
CA ILE A 20 -2.94 -3.12 7.80
C ILE A 20 -2.36 -1.71 7.87
N ARG A 21 -1.47 -1.50 8.84
CA ARG A 21 -0.54 -0.37 8.81
C ARG A 21 0.69 -0.82 8.03
N CYS A 22 0.89 -0.25 6.85
CA CYS A 22 2.05 -0.58 6.03
C CYS A 22 3.23 0.30 6.45
N PRO A 23 4.37 -0.27 6.91
CA PRO A 23 5.52 0.53 7.34
C PRO A 23 6.21 1.26 6.18
N TYR A 24 5.94 0.83 4.94
CA TYR A 24 6.50 1.40 3.72
C TYR A 24 5.58 2.42 3.05
N GLN A 25 4.40 2.67 3.61
CA GLN A 25 3.49 3.67 3.10
C GLN A 25 3.82 5.03 3.74
N PRO A 26 4.07 6.08 2.94
CA PRO A 26 4.27 7.42 3.47
C PRO A 26 3.09 7.84 4.34
N GLY A 27 3.38 8.48 5.47
CA GLY A 27 2.36 9.01 6.38
C GLY A 27 1.69 7.96 7.29
N ASN A 28 2.22 6.74 7.40
CA ASN A 28 1.71 5.69 8.30
C ASN A 28 0.21 5.39 8.07
N LEU A 29 -0.21 5.43 6.81
CA LEU A 29 -1.61 5.30 6.43
C LEU A 29 -2.11 3.86 6.60
N LEU A 30 -3.38 3.74 7.00
CA LEU A 30 -4.09 2.48 7.05
C LEU A 30 -4.54 2.10 5.63
N ILE A 31 -4.13 0.94 5.13
CA ILE A 31 -4.53 0.43 3.81
C ILE A 31 -5.21 -0.92 3.94
N THR A 32 -6.00 -1.30 2.93
CA THR A 32 -6.55 -2.67 2.88
C THR A 32 -5.47 -3.67 2.48
N LYS A 33 -5.59 -4.92 2.96
CA LYS A 33 -4.77 -6.06 2.51
C LYS A 33 -4.84 -6.24 1.00
N GLN A 34 -6.02 -6.03 0.41
CA GLN A 34 -6.22 -6.08 -1.03
C GLN A 34 -5.40 -5.03 -1.78
N SER A 35 -5.39 -3.78 -1.31
CA SER A 35 -4.56 -2.72 -1.92
C SER A 35 -3.07 -3.04 -1.82
N CYS A 36 -2.62 -3.59 -0.70
CA CYS A 36 -1.23 -4.05 -0.55
C CYS A 36 -0.89 -5.18 -1.54
N GLN A 37 -1.77 -6.19 -1.66
CA GLN A 37 -1.60 -7.30 -2.61
C GLN A 37 -1.53 -6.82 -4.06
N ARG A 38 -2.39 -5.87 -4.45
CA ARG A 38 -2.35 -5.26 -5.80
C ARG A 38 -1.01 -4.59 -6.10
N ARG A 39 -0.42 -3.90 -5.12
CA ARG A 39 0.92 -3.30 -5.27
C ARG A 39 2.01 -4.36 -5.45
N ARG A 40 1.96 -5.47 -4.71
CA ARG A 40 2.89 -6.60 -4.89
C ARG A 40 2.76 -7.24 -6.27
N ILE A 41 1.54 -7.42 -6.76
CA ILE A 41 1.28 -7.93 -8.12
C ILE A 41 1.86 -6.96 -9.15
N LYS A 42 1.59 -5.66 -9.01
CA LYS A 42 2.10 -4.64 -9.94
C LYS A 42 3.63 -4.59 -9.94
N ALA A 43 4.26 -4.67 -8.77
CA ALA A 43 5.72 -4.73 -8.63
C ALA A 43 6.34 -5.93 -9.37
N ARG A 44 5.65 -7.09 -9.41
CA ARG A 44 6.11 -8.28 -10.14
C ARG A 44 5.91 -8.18 -11.66
N GLN A 45 5.03 -7.29 -12.12
CA GLN A 45 4.72 -7.09 -13.54
C GLN A 45 5.56 -5.98 -14.17
N GLU A 46 6.02 -5.01 -13.38
CA GLU A 46 6.85 -3.92 -13.87
C GLU A 46 8.31 -4.33 -14.06
N ASP A 47 8.94 -3.79 -15.10
CA ASP A 47 10.39 -3.86 -15.26
C ASP A 47 11.06 -2.91 -14.26
N LEU A 48 11.51 -3.46 -13.14
CA LEU A 48 12.20 -2.74 -12.07
C LEU A 48 13.73 -2.89 -12.14
N ALA A 49 14.28 -3.47 -13.22
CA ALA A 49 15.73 -3.61 -13.38
C ALA A 49 16.42 -2.25 -13.53
N ASN A 50 15.72 -1.29 -14.13
CA ASN A 50 16.14 0.11 -14.17
C ASN A 50 15.07 1.02 -13.56
N VAL A 51 15.23 1.30 -12.26
CA VAL A 51 14.34 2.19 -11.51
C VAL A 51 14.54 3.66 -11.89
N MET A 52 15.71 4.04 -12.43
CA MET A 52 16.04 5.41 -12.85
C MET A 52 15.49 5.76 -14.23
N LYS A 53 14.84 4.82 -14.92
CA LYS A 53 14.29 5.05 -16.26
C LYS A 53 13.02 5.89 -16.16
N GLY A 54 12.98 7.00 -16.89
CA GLY A 54 11.81 7.87 -17.01
C GLY A 54 12.01 9.22 -16.32
N ASP A 55 10.90 9.88 -16.01
CA ASP A 55 10.92 11.14 -15.27
C ASP A 55 10.93 10.94 -13.74
N VAL A 56 10.84 12.04 -12.99
CA VAL A 56 10.84 12.01 -11.51
C VAL A 56 9.64 11.23 -10.97
N MET A 57 8.47 11.30 -11.62
CA MET A 57 7.28 10.57 -11.20
C MET A 57 7.42 9.08 -11.48
N ASP A 58 7.98 8.71 -12.64
CA ASP A 58 8.33 7.33 -12.96
C ASP A 58 9.30 6.75 -11.93
N PHE A 59 10.32 7.51 -11.56
CA PHE A 59 11.28 7.11 -10.53
C PHE A 59 10.59 6.87 -9.18
N ILE A 60 9.80 7.82 -8.69
CA ILE A 60 9.08 7.69 -7.40
C ILE A 60 8.15 6.47 -7.43
N TYR A 61 7.44 6.27 -8.53
CA TYR A 61 6.55 5.14 -8.73
C TYR A 61 7.28 3.80 -8.68
N ARG A 62 8.34 3.64 -9.49
CA ARG A 62 9.16 2.43 -9.58
C ARG A 62 9.87 2.14 -8.27
N GLN A 63 10.40 3.17 -7.60
CA GLN A 63 11.03 3.05 -6.29
C GLN A 63 10.02 2.60 -5.23
N GLY A 64 8.79 3.10 -5.26
CA GLY A 64 7.73 2.65 -4.37
C GLY A 64 7.29 1.21 -4.63
N LEU A 65 7.36 0.74 -5.87
CA LEU A 65 7.05 -0.65 -6.24
C LEU A 65 8.19 -1.62 -5.93
N SER A 66 9.45 -1.23 -6.06
CA SER A 66 10.60 -2.09 -5.78
C SER A 66 10.60 -2.62 -4.35
N ILE A 67 10.19 -1.79 -3.38
CA ILE A 67 9.98 -2.20 -1.98
C ILE A 67 8.96 -3.34 -1.88
N CYS A 68 7.92 -3.33 -2.72
CA CYS A 68 6.81 -4.26 -2.66
C CYS A 68 7.11 -5.63 -3.28
N LEU A 69 8.20 -5.79 -4.04
CA LEU A 69 8.50 -7.00 -4.82
C LEU A 69 8.57 -8.26 -3.93
N ASN A 70 9.28 -8.13 -2.80
CA ASN A 70 9.50 -9.20 -1.81
C ASN A 70 8.89 -8.86 -0.44
N CYS A 71 7.98 -7.88 -0.39
CA CYS A 71 7.34 -7.44 0.85
C CYS A 71 6.38 -8.51 1.40
N ASP A 72 6.44 -8.75 2.70
CA ASP A 72 5.63 -9.69 3.47
C ASP A 72 4.55 -8.99 4.32
N ALA A 73 4.30 -7.69 4.11
CA ALA A 73 3.39 -6.89 4.96
C ALA A 73 1.93 -7.42 5.00
N VAL A 74 1.49 -8.18 3.99
CA VAL A 74 0.17 -8.86 4.00
C VAL A 74 0.19 -10.16 4.83
N GLU A 75 1.36 -10.78 4.95
CA GLU A 75 1.59 -12.06 5.62
C GLU A 75 1.95 -11.86 7.10
N ARG A 76 2.51 -10.70 7.48
CA ARG A 76 2.71 -10.31 8.87
C ARG A 76 1.36 -10.15 9.55
N LYS A 77 1.07 -11.03 10.52
CA LYS A 77 -0.02 -10.82 11.48
C LYS A 77 0.21 -9.49 12.18
N ALA A 78 -0.84 -8.67 12.30
CA ALA A 78 -0.79 -7.48 13.14
C ALA A 78 -0.32 -7.91 14.54
N ALA A 79 0.80 -7.35 14.99
CA ALA A 79 1.27 -7.48 16.37
C ALA A 79 0.31 -6.77 17.32
#